data_AF-A0AAN8JQT0-F1
#
_entry.id   AF-A0AAN8JQT0-F1
#
_cell.length_a   1.000
_cell.length_b   1.000
_cell.length_c   1.000
_cell.angle_alpha   90.00
_cell.angle_beta   90.00
_cell.angle_gamma   90.00
#
_symmetry.space_group_name_H-M   'P 1'
#
loop_
_entity.id
_entity.type
_entity.pdbx_description
1 polymer ?
#
loop_
_entity_poly.entity_id
_entity_poly.type
_entity_poly.pdbx_seq_one_letter_code
_entity_poly.pdbx_strand_id
1 'polypeptide(L)'
;MYSENQRALLYDIKQAEYVSITSDGWTSRVTDSYETVTCHYLNDWKLESKVLCTTKFDESHTAENITSFLESVMDEWDIREKTVALVTDNASNMLLAASKLDGITHMSCFAHTLNLAAQKGLKTDGVSRVLSKIRKVVTYFHKSTSATELLRSKQTLLGLPGHKLIKDVTTRWNSTYDMVERYVEQQPAIQATLLSKDIRKKETDLQSLSDSVLNTAEEIISIMKSIKTATVVMCGEETPTISIVSPLYHKLLNSFSNPVSERCRAIEIMTSAMKSDFEKRYSGNGVDSFLHKVSALDPRFKALPYLSPVQRDFIFNLVFTEALQQHQINSDVNDDELESEIPTKITRTMQDNNDCALNDLLGDLFTDTDMYDTTKDKEDAVNEEIVNFRKDIVIPMSANPLEWWRKNNANYPILSKLAMKYLSIHATSVPSERVFSTAGDILSAQRSTIKPKHLNALIFLKIFLV
;
A
#
# COMPACT_ATOMS: atom_id res chain seq x y z
N MET A 1 11.67 28.25 -9.70
CA MET A 1 11.12 27.34 -8.67
C MET A 1 10.53 26.06 -9.24
N TYR A 2 9.38 26.05 -9.94
CA TYR A 2 8.82 24.79 -10.50
C TYR A 2 9.80 24.06 -11.43
N SER A 3 10.33 24.73 -12.46
CA SER A 3 11.28 24.12 -13.40
C SER A 3 12.63 23.74 -12.78
N GLU A 4 13.02 24.38 -11.68
CA GLU A 4 14.26 24.04 -10.95
C GLU A 4 14.05 22.75 -10.16
N ASN A 5 12.97 22.66 -9.40
CA ASN A 5 12.60 21.46 -8.65
C ASN A 5 12.26 20.28 -9.57
N GLN A 6 11.68 20.53 -10.74
CA GLN A 6 11.47 19.51 -11.77
C GLN A 6 12.80 18.93 -12.27
N ARG A 7 13.81 19.77 -12.52
CA ARG A 7 15.15 19.31 -12.92
C ARG A 7 15.88 18.57 -11.80
N ALA A 8 15.74 19.04 -10.56
CA ALA A 8 16.30 18.34 -9.39
C ALA A 8 15.67 16.95 -9.25
N LEU A 9 14.34 16.85 -9.35
CA LEU A 9 13.65 15.56 -9.32
C LEU A 9 14.09 14.64 -10.47
N LEU A 10 14.23 15.17 -11.68
CA LEU A 10 14.71 14.39 -12.83
C LEU A 10 16.12 13.86 -12.58
N TYR A 11 17.00 14.64 -11.95
CA TYR A 11 18.34 14.20 -11.57
C TYR A 11 18.29 13.07 -10.53
N ASP A 12 17.43 13.18 -9.52
CA ASP A 12 17.27 12.15 -8.47
C ASP A 12 16.69 10.85 -9.06
N ILE A 13 15.65 10.93 -9.89
CA ILE A 13 15.03 9.78 -10.56
C ILE A 13 16.03 9.10 -11.52
N LYS A 14 16.92 9.86 -12.16
CA LYS A 14 17.97 9.30 -13.02
C LYS A 14 18.94 8.40 -12.26
N GLN A 15 19.20 8.68 -10.98
CA GLN A 15 20.05 7.84 -10.13
C GLN A 15 19.36 6.57 -9.64
N ALA A 16 18.02 6.56 -9.60
CA ALA A 16 17.28 5.36 -9.23
C ALA A 16 17.41 4.28 -10.31
N GLU A 17 17.77 3.05 -9.92
CA GLU A 17 17.84 1.89 -10.81
C GLU A 17 16.44 1.39 -11.17
N TYR A 18 15.54 1.42 -10.18
CA TYR A 18 14.15 0.96 -10.31
C TYR A 18 13.18 2.01 -9.78
N VAL A 19 12.05 2.14 -10.45
CA VAL A 19 10.93 2.95 -10.00
C VAL A 19 9.64 2.16 -10.01
N SER A 20 8.68 2.63 -9.24
CA SER A 20 7.29 2.20 -9.35
C SER A 20 6.38 3.40 -9.39
N ILE A 21 5.21 3.24 -9.99
CA ILE A 21 4.30 4.35 -10.23
C ILE A 21 2.94 4.04 -9.59
N THR A 22 2.33 5.03 -8.96
CA THR A 22 0.90 5.00 -8.63
C THR A 22 0.15 5.98 -9.54
N SER A 23 -1.03 5.56 -10.01
CA SER A 23 -1.94 6.42 -10.78
C SER A 23 -3.31 6.43 -10.14
N ASP A 24 -3.88 7.61 -9.97
CA ASP A 24 -5.18 7.76 -9.35
C ASP A 24 -5.97 8.94 -9.93
N GLY A 25 -7.21 8.63 -10.31
CA GLY A 25 -8.14 9.52 -10.96
C GLY A 25 -9.12 10.11 -9.95
N TRP A 26 -9.30 11.43 -10.00
CA TRP A 26 -10.16 12.14 -9.07
C TRP A 26 -10.94 13.25 -9.74
N THR A 27 -12.11 13.53 -9.17
CA THR A 27 -12.99 14.60 -9.64
C THR A 27 -12.91 15.78 -8.67
N SER A 28 -12.57 16.95 -9.20
CA SER A 28 -12.53 18.19 -8.43
C SER A 28 -13.94 18.65 -8.01
N ARG A 29 -14.00 19.64 -7.10
CA ARG A 29 -15.26 20.24 -6.65
C ARG A 29 -16.07 20.92 -7.76
N VAL A 30 -15.40 21.32 -8.83
CA VAL A 30 -16.01 21.92 -10.03
C VAL A 30 -16.32 20.88 -11.10
N THR A 31 -16.32 19.60 -10.75
CA THR A 31 -16.63 18.45 -11.63
C THR A 31 -15.65 18.19 -12.77
N ASP A 32 -14.50 18.87 -12.76
CA ASP A 32 -13.38 18.55 -13.64
C ASP A 32 -12.69 17.25 -13.19
N SER A 33 -12.38 16.37 -14.15
CA SER A 33 -11.63 15.14 -13.93
C SER A 33 -10.13 15.37 -14.03
N TYR A 34 -9.37 14.77 -13.12
CA TYR A 34 -7.91 14.84 -13.07
C TYR A 34 -7.33 13.45 -12.87
N GLU A 35 -6.17 13.21 -13.45
CA GLU A 35 -5.34 12.04 -13.21
C GLU A 35 -4.03 12.49 -12.57
N THR A 36 -3.58 11.80 -11.53
CA THR A 36 -2.32 12.10 -10.84
C THR A 36 -1.42 10.89 -10.83
N VAL A 37 -0.17 11.11 -11.26
CA VAL A 37 0.87 10.08 -11.35
C VAL A 37 1.96 10.40 -10.34
N THR A 38 2.27 9.46 -9.46
CA THR A 38 3.31 9.58 -8.44
C THR A 38 4.36 8.49 -8.66
N CYS A 39 5.63 8.88 -8.66
CA CYS A 39 6.77 7.98 -8.74
C CYS A 39 7.28 7.65 -7.34
N HIS A 40 7.65 6.39 -7.13
CA HIS A 40 8.20 5.88 -5.90
C HIS A 40 9.51 5.14 -6.18
N TYR A 41 10.56 5.49 -5.45
CA TYR A 41 11.90 4.92 -5.62
C TYR A 41 12.66 4.94 -4.30
N LEU A 42 13.75 4.19 -4.23
CA LEU A 42 14.66 4.21 -3.09
C LEU A 42 15.87 5.08 -3.42
N ASN A 43 16.20 5.99 -2.51
CA ASN A 43 17.45 6.76 -2.52
C ASN A 43 18.18 6.50 -1.20
N ASP A 44 19.36 5.87 -1.25
CA ASP A 44 20.09 5.38 -0.06
C ASP A 44 19.19 4.65 0.95
N TRP A 45 18.44 3.65 0.48
CA TRP A 45 17.49 2.88 1.29
C TRP A 45 16.40 3.72 1.98
N LYS A 46 16.17 4.94 1.51
CA LYS A 46 15.07 5.79 1.94
C LYS A 46 14.01 5.84 0.86
N LEU A 47 12.77 5.57 1.24
CA LEU A 47 11.64 5.56 0.33
C LEU A 47 11.22 7.00 0.02
N GLU A 48 11.34 7.39 -1.25
CA GLU A 48 10.94 8.70 -1.75
C GLU A 48 9.71 8.55 -2.64
N SER A 49 8.72 9.42 -2.43
CA SER A 49 7.47 9.47 -3.19
C SER A 49 7.29 10.87 -3.75
N LYS A 50 7.28 11.01 -5.07
CA LYS A 50 7.28 12.31 -5.76
C LYS A 50 6.22 12.35 -6.86
N VAL A 51 5.38 13.37 -6.83
CA VAL A 51 4.36 13.56 -7.87
C VAL A 51 5.05 13.98 -9.16
N LEU A 52 4.82 13.23 -10.23
CA LEU A 52 5.32 13.56 -11.56
C LEU A 52 4.41 14.57 -12.23
N CYS A 53 3.10 14.28 -12.23
CA CYS A 53 2.12 15.16 -12.83
C CYS A 53 0.72 15.00 -12.22
N THR A 54 -0.03 16.08 -12.24
CA THR A 54 -1.48 16.13 -12.05
C THR A 54 -2.07 16.83 -13.26
N THR A 55 -2.72 16.08 -14.14
CA THR A 55 -3.22 16.58 -15.41
C THR A 55 -4.74 16.49 -15.46
N LYS A 56 -5.38 17.52 -15.99
CA LYS A 56 -6.82 17.47 -16.27
C LYS A 56 -7.05 16.46 -17.38
N PHE A 57 -7.94 15.51 -17.16
CA PHE A 57 -8.27 14.48 -18.13
C PHE A 57 -9.57 14.86 -18.83
N ASP A 58 -9.46 15.65 -19.91
CA ASP A 58 -10.61 16.16 -20.68
C ASP A 58 -11.21 15.09 -21.62
N GLU A 59 -10.48 14.01 -21.88
CA GLU A 59 -10.92 12.92 -22.74
C GLU A 59 -11.76 11.89 -21.99
N SER A 60 -12.44 11.02 -22.74
CA SER A 60 -13.07 9.83 -22.16
C SER A 60 -12.01 8.97 -21.48
N HIS A 61 -12.28 8.51 -20.26
CA HIS A 61 -11.41 7.62 -19.48
C HIS A 61 -11.39 6.18 -20.06
N THR A 62 -11.18 6.03 -21.37
CA THR A 62 -11.03 4.71 -22.02
C THR A 62 -9.66 4.12 -21.67
N ALA A 63 -9.55 2.80 -21.77
CA ALA A 63 -8.29 2.12 -21.49
C ALA A 63 -7.16 2.61 -22.42
N GLU A 64 -7.47 2.88 -23.68
CA GLU A 64 -6.54 3.39 -24.70
C GLU A 64 -5.95 4.75 -24.33
N ASN A 65 -6.80 5.68 -23.89
CA ASN A 65 -6.39 7.04 -23.53
C ASN A 65 -5.55 7.03 -22.25
N ILE A 66 -5.93 6.20 -21.27
CA ILE A 66 -5.18 6.03 -20.03
C ILE A 66 -3.80 5.42 -20.31
N THR A 67 -3.71 4.36 -21.13
CA THR A 67 -2.42 3.78 -21.52
C THR A 67 -1.52 4.82 -22.19
N SER A 68 -2.04 5.54 -23.19
CA SER A 68 -1.27 6.56 -23.92
C SER A 68 -0.79 7.68 -22.99
N PHE A 69 -1.62 8.08 -22.03
CA PHE A 69 -1.25 9.06 -21.01
C PHE A 69 -0.12 8.55 -20.12
N LEU A 70 -0.23 7.34 -19.55
CA LEU A 70 0.80 6.76 -18.69
C LEU A 70 2.12 6.59 -19.44
N GLU A 71 2.07 6.13 -20.70
CA GLU A 71 3.23 6.05 -21.59
C GLU A 71 3.90 7.42 -21.79
N SER A 72 3.11 8.47 -22.08
CA SER A 72 3.65 9.81 -22.25
C SER A 72 4.34 10.35 -20.99
N VAL A 73 3.82 10.03 -19.80
CA VAL A 73 4.44 10.41 -18.52
C VAL A 73 5.73 9.63 -18.32
N MET A 74 5.76 8.34 -18.63
CA MET A 74 6.98 7.54 -18.52
C MET A 74 8.08 8.02 -19.46
N ASP A 75 7.71 8.48 -20.66
CA ASP A 75 8.64 9.02 -21.65
C ASP A 75 9.14 10.42 -21.27
N GLU A 76 8.27 11.30 -20.77
CA GLU A 76 8.65 12.65 -20.32
C GLU A 76 9.69 12.60 -19.20
N TRP A 77 9.58 11.62 -18.32
CA TRP A 77 10.45 11.46 -17.14
C TRP A 77 11.60 10.46 -17.34
N ASP A 78 11.70 9.82 -18.51
CA ASP A 78 12.77 8.85 -18.83
C ASP A 78 12.79 7.66 -17.83
N ILE A 79 11.60 7.11 -17.54
CA ILE A 79 11.41 6.05 -16.54
C ILE A 79 10.76 4.78 -17.07
N ARG A 80 10.43 4.70 -18.36
CA ARG A 80 9.73 3.55 -18.96
C ARG A 80 10.43 2.23 -18.63
N GLU A 81 11.71 2.12 -18.96
CA GLU A 81 12.52 0.90 -18.74
C GLU A 81 12.83 0.62 -17.26
N LYS A 82 12.71 1.64 -16.40
CA LYS A 82 12.95 1.53 -14.95
C LYS A 82 11.71 1.12 -14.17
N THR A 83 10.52 1.20 -14.80
CA THR A 83 9.25 1.02 -14.11
C THR A 83 8.97 -0.46 -13.88
N VAL A 84 9.07 -0.89 -12.62
CA VAL A 84 8.86 -2.29 -12.23
C VAL A 84 7.38 -2.60 -12.04
N ALA A 85 6.64 -1.64 -11.50
CA ALA A 85 5.24 -1.84 -11.15
C ALA A 85 4.41 -0.57 -11.29
N LEU A 86 3.15 -0.77 -11.65
CA LEU A 86 2.11 0.25 -11.70
C LEU A 86 0.99 -0.13 -10.73
N VAL A 87 0.65 0.76 -9.82
CA VAL A 87 -0.42 0.57 -8.84
C VAL A 87 -1.56 1.54 -9.11
N THR A 88 -2.76 1.02 -9.33
CA THR A 88 -3.94 1.83 -9.69
C THR A 88 -5.15 1.44 -8.85
N ASP A 89 -6.22 2.21 -8.95
CA ASP A 89 -7.52 1.75 -8.47
C ASP A 89 -8.02 0.50 -9.23
N ASN A 90 -9.14 -0.06 -8.78
CA ASN A 90 -9.73 -1.26 -9.37
C ASN A 90 -10.77 -0.94 -10.47
N ALA A 91 -10.74 0.26 -11.06
CA ALA A 91 -11.65 0.58 -12.16
C ALA A 91 -11.32 -0.27 -13.39
N SER A 92 -12.36 -0.73 -14.10
CA SER A 92 -12.20 -1.62 -15.26
C SER A 92 -11.27 -1.04 -16.33
N ASN A 93 -11.33 0.28 -16.53
CA ASN A 93 -10.53 0.95 -17.56
C ASN A 93 -9.06 1.05 -17.15
N MET A 94 -8.77 1.22 -15.85
CA MET A 94 -7.40 1.18 -15.32
C MET A 94 -6.81 -0.23 -15.43
N LEU A 95 -7.57 -1.27 -15.08
CA LEU A 95 -7.13 -2.67 -15.22
C LEU A 95 -6.80 -3.02 -16.68
N LEU A 96 -7.66 -2.61 -17.62
CA LEU A 96 -7.43 -2.81 -19.04
C LEU A 96 -6.25 -1.98 -19.55
N ALA A 97 -6.11 -0.72 -19.11
CA ALA A 97 -4.98 0.11 -19.50
C ALA A 97 -3.64 -0.46 -19.02
N ALA A 98 -3.59 -0.94 -17.79
CA ALA A 98 -2.40 -1.55 -17.22
C ALA A 98 -2.05 -2.88 -17.91
N SER A 99 -3.05 -3.66 -18.35
CA SER A 99 -2.81 -4.90 -19.11
C SER A 99 -2.17 -4.68 -20.49
N LYS A 100 -2.18 -3.44 -21.00
CA LYS A 100 -1.54 -3.05 -22.26
C LYS A 100 -0.11 -2.52 -22.09
N LEU A 101 0.37 -2.36 -20.85
CA LEU A 101 1.73 -1.92 -20.57
C LEU A 101 2.62 -3.15 -20.41
N ASP A 102 3.35 -3.49 -21.47
CA ASP A 102 4.26 -4.63 -21.48
C ASP A 102 5.42 -4.42 -20.51
N GLY A 103 5.83 -5.49 -19.82
CA GLY A 103 6.97 -5.47 -18.89
C GLY A 103 6.70 -4.86 -17.51
N ILE A 104 5.54 -4.23 -17.29
CA ILE A 104 5.18 -3.59 -16.02
C ILE A 104 4.24 -4.47 -15.22
N THR A 105 4.59 -4.78 -13.97
CA THR A 105 3.70 -5.53 -13.07
C THR A 105 2.57 -4.64 -12.57
N HIS A 106 1.33 -4.90 -12.98
CA HIS A 106 0.17 -4.20 -12.45
C HIS A 106 -0.23 -4.73 -11.07
N MET A 107 -0.51 -3.81 -10.14
CA MET A 107 -1.05 -4.09 -8.81
C MET A 107 -2.31 -3.28 -8.54
N SER A 108 -3.35 -3.97 -8.10
CA SER A 108 -4.54 -3.34 -7.54
C SER A 108 -4.24 -2.62 -6.23
N CYS A 109 -4.74 -1.38 -6.08
CA CYS A 109 -4.63 -0.62 -4.85
C CYS A 109 -5.27 -1.40 -3.68
N PHE A 110 -4.44 -1.71 -2.67
CA PHE A 110 -4.88 -2.53 -1.53
C PHE A 110 -5.90 -1.79 -0.67
N ALA A 111 -5.74 -0.48 -0.47
CA ALA A 111 -6.71 0.34 0.27
C ALA A 111 -8.09 0.36 -0.43
N HIS A 112 -8.10 0.47 -1.76
CA HIS A 112 -9.33 0.42 -2.54
C HIS A 112 -9.97 -0.99 -2.47
N THR A 113 -9.16 -2.04 -2.51
CA THR A 113 -9.59 -3.44 -2.31
C THR A 113 -10.24 -3.65 -0.94
N LEU A 114 -9.65 -3.13 0.15
CA LEU A 114 -10.23 -3.17 1.49
C LEU A 114 -11.57 -2.42 1.54
N ASN A 115 -11.63 -1.23 0.94
CA ASN A 115 -12.85 -0.42 0.85
C ASN A 115 -13.99 -1.19 0.14
N LEU A 116 -13.71 -1.84 -0.98
CA LEU A 116 -14.73 -2.58 -1.72
C LEU A 116 -15.26 -3.79 -0.94
N ALA A 117 -14.38 -4.56 -0.30
CA ALA A 117 -14.78 -5.67 0.56
C ALA A 117 -15.63 -5.17 1.74
N ALA A 118 -15.19 -4.12 2.44
CA ALA A 118 -15.92 -3.49 3.53
C ALA A 118 -17.32 -3.03 3.10
N GLN A 119 -17.43 -2.33 1.97
CA GLN A 119 -18.72 -1.90 1.43
C GLN A 119 -19.63 -3.07 1.08
N LYS A 120 -19.07 -4.15 0.52
CA LYS A 120 -19.86 -5.36 0.18
C LYS A 120 -20.48 -5.97 1.43
N GLY A 121 -19.72 -6.07 2.52
CA GLY A 121 -20.19 -6.55 3.81
C GLY A 121 -21.30 -5.66 4.41
N LEU A 122 -21.06 -4.34 4.44
CA LEU A 122 -22.01 -3.38 5.02
C LEU A 122 -23.34 -3.27 4.25
N LYS A 123 -23.33 -3.59 2.94
CA LYS A 123 -24.52 -3.58 2.07
C LYS A 123 -25.37 -4.85 2.17
N THR A 124 -24.96 -5.85 2.95
CA THR A 124 -25.80 -7.05 3.17
C THR A 124 -27.08 -6.68 3.93
N ASP A 125 -28.18 -7.38 3.66
CA ASP A 125 -29.52 -7.00 4.15
C ASP A 125 -29.61 -6.92 5.68
N GLY A 126 -29.06 -7.92 6.38
CA GLY A 126 -29.08 -7.97 7.84
C GLY A 126 -28.34 -6.79 8.46
N VAL A 127 -27.13 -6.50 7.97
CA VAL A 127 -26.30 -5.38 8.43
C VAL A 127 -26.94 -4.04 8.06
N SER A 128 -27.44 -3.89 6.83
CA SER A 128 -28.09 -2.67 6.36
C SER A 128 -29.31 -2.27 7.21
N ARG A 129 -30.07 -3.26 7.73
CA ARG A 129 -31.17 -3.02 8.67
C ARG A 129 -30.69 -2.49 10.01
N VAL A 130 -29.62 -3.08 10.57
CA VAL A 130 -28.99 -2.60 11.82
C VAL A 130 -28.50 -1.16 11.66
N LEU A 131 -27.74 -0.90 10.59
CA LEU A 131 -27.22 0.44 10.28
C LEU A 131 -28.34 1.46 10.09
N SER A 132 -29.44 1.09 9.45
CA SER A 132 -30.60 1.99 9.26
C SER A 132 -31.25 2.37 10.58
N LYS A 133 -31.37 1.44 11.54
CA LYS A 133 -31.88 1.74 12.88
C LYS A 133 -30.95 2.70 13.63
N ILE A 134 -29.65 2.46 13.60
CA ILE A 134 -28.63 3.35 14.19
C ILE A 134 -28.73 4.76 13.58
N ARG A 135 -28.75 4.86 12.24
CA ARG A 135 -28.88 6.15 11.53
C ARG A 135 -30.12 6.92 11.91
N LYS A 136 -31.26 6.25 12.12
CA LYS A 136 -32.51 6.89 12.54
C LYS A 136 -32.32 7.61 13.88
N VAL A 137 -31.71 6.94 14.84
CA VAL A 137 -31.43 7.51 16.17
C VAL A 137 -30.42 8.65 16.07
N VAL A 138 -29.29 8.45 15.39
CA VAL A 138 -28.27 9.49 15.21
C VAL A 138 -28.86 10.74 14.54
N THR A 139 -29.65 10.55 13.49
CA THR A 139 -30.28 11.65 12.75
C THR A 139 -31.24 12.46 13.64
N TYR A 140 -31.94 11.79 14.56
CA TYR A 140 -32.80 12.47 15.52
C TYR A 140 -32.02 13.42 16.44
N PHE A 141 -30.92 12.96 17.03
CA PHE A 141 -30.08 13.79 17.89
C PHE A 141 -29.47 14.99 17.13
N HIS A 142 -29.09 14.81 15.87
CA HIS A 142 -28.61 15.93 15.03
C HIS A 142 -29.69 16.98 14.73
N LYS A 143 -30.98 16.61 14.74
CA LYS A 143 -32.09 17.53 14.49
C LYS A 143 -32.64 18.19 15.77
N SER A 144 -32.46 17.56 16.93
CA SER A 144 -33.08 17.98 18.20
C SER A 144 -32.04 18.51 19.18
N THR A 145 -32.02 19.83 19.36
CA THR A 145 -31.16 20.51 20.33
C THR A 145 -31.50 20.10 21.76
N SER A 146 -32.78 19.97 22.09
CA SER A 146 -33.23 19.52 23.42
C SER A 146 -32.80 18.09 23.72
N ALA A 147 -32.89 17.17 22.73
CA ALA A 147 -32.44 15.79 22.93
C ALA A 147 -30.91 15.73 23.08
N THR A 148 -30.18 16.57 22.36
CA THR A 148 -28.70 16.66 22.45
C THR A 148 -28.26 17.15 23.83
N GLU A 149 -28.95 18.14 24.41
CA GLU A 149 -28.62 18.65 25.74
C GLU A 149 -28.95 17.62 26.83
N LEU A 150 -30.09 16.92 26.67
CA LEU A 150 -30.43 15.83 27.56
C LEU A 150 -29.42 14.67 27.46
N LEU A 151 -28.95 14.35 26.25
CA LEU A 151 -27.89 13.36 26.05
C LEU A 151 -26.62 13.75 26.81
N ARG A 152 -26.17 15.01 26.74
CA ARG A 152 -25.00 15.50 27.52
C ARG A 152 -25.21 15.36 29.02
N SER A 153 -26.40 15.68 29.49
CA SER A 153 -26.76 15.53 30.90
C SER A 153 -26.69 14.05 31.33
N LYS A 154 -27.17 13.13 30.48
CA LYS A 154 -27.10 11.68 30.74
C LYS A 154 -25.68 11.13 30.62
N GLN A 155 -24.87 11.61 29.68
CA GLN A 155 -23.45 11.26 29.56
C GLN A 155 -22.71 11.60 30.86
N THR A 156 -22.89 12.84 31.35
CA THR A 156 -22.27 13.30 32.60
C THR A 156 -22.72 12.46 33.79
N LEU A 157 -24.01 12.17 33.91
CA LEU A 157 -24.56 11.35 34.99
C LEU A 157 -24.01 9.92 35.01
N LEU A 158 -23.76 9.34 33.83
CA LEU A 158 -23.27 7.96 33.68
C LEU A 158 -21.75 7.87 33.62
N GLY A 159 -21.02 9.00 33.76
CA GLY A 159 -19.56 9.02 33.66
C GLY A 159 -19.04 8.71 32.25
N LEU A 160 -19.86 8.87 31.21
CA LEU A 160 -19.47 8.65 29.83
C LEU A 160 -18.80 9.90 29.24
N PRO A 161 -17.87 9.74 28.28
CA PRO A 161 -17.32 10.88 27.54
C PRO A 161 -18.43 11.71 26.88
N GLY A 162 -18.31 13.04 26.95
CA GLY A 162 -19.26 14.02 26.39
C GLY A 162 -19.22 14.15 24.86
N HIS A 163 -19.14 13.02 24.15
CA HIS A 163 -18.98 12.99 22.70
C HIS A 163 -20.32 13.19 21.97
N LYS A 164 -20.29 13.93 20.87
CA LYS A 164 -21.45 14.01 19.95
C LYS A 164 -21.55 12.73 19.11
N LEU A 165 -22.77 12.33 18.78
CA LEU A 165 -23.01 11.24 17.84
C LEU A 165 -22.51 11.60 16.44
N ILE A 166 -21.93 10.64 15.74
CA ILE A 166 -21.37 10.81 14.39
C ILE A 166 -22.41 10.36 13.38
N LYS A 167 -22.70 11.20 12.37
CA LYS A 167 -23.53 10.83 11.22
C LYS A 167 -22.64 10.31 10.10
N ASP A 168 -22.94 9.12 9.58
CA ASP A 168 -22.16 8.52 8.51
C ASP A 168 -22.37 9.20 7.15
N VAL A 169 -21.36 9.07 6.30
CA VAL A 169 -21.45 9.26 4.86
C VAL A 169 -21.58 7.86 4.26
N THR A 170 -22.76 7.50 3.80
CA THR A 170 -23.10 6.12 3.39
C THR A 170 -22.18 5.54 2.31
N THR A 171 -21.55 6.41 1.51
CA THR A 171 -20.58 6.03 0.47
C THR A 171 -19.16 5.79 1.00
N ARG A 172 -18.87 6.09 2.28
CA ARG A 172 -17.54 5.94 2.91
C ARG A 172 -17.62 5.03 4.14
N TRP A 173 -17.14 3.81 3.98
CA TRP A 173 -17.24 2.77 5.02
C TRP A 173 -16.60 3.17 6.37
N ASN A 174 -15.49 3.92 6.37
CA ASN A 174 -14.83 4.42 7.58
C ASN A 174 -15.80 5.24 8.45
N SER A 175 -16.59 6.12 7.82
CA SER A 175 -17.57 6.94 8.54
C SER A 175 -18.74 6.13 9.09
N THR A 176 -19.12 5.04 8.41
CA THR A 176 -20.12 4.09 8.91
C THR A 176 -19.58 3.36 10.14
N TYR A 177 -18.31 2.93 10.11
CA TYR A 177 -17.65 2.33 11.28
C TYR A 177 -17.63 3.32 12.46
N ASP A 178 -17.19 4.55 12.25
CA ASP A 178 -17.09 5.57 13.31
C ASP A 178 -18.47 5.89 13.91
N MET A 179 -19.53 5.90 13.09
CA MET A 179 -20.91 6.04 13.57
C MET A 179 -21.32 4.89 14.49
N VAL A 180 -21.07 3.64 14.09
CA VAL A 180 -21.47 2.46 14.86
C VAL A 180 -20.66 2.36 16.16
N GLU A 181 -19.34 2.56 16.09
CA GLU A 181 -18.45 2.61 17.25
C GLU A 181 -18.89 3.67 18.25
N ARG A 182 -19.14 4.91 17.77
CA ARG A 182 -19.64 6.00 18.62
C ARG A 182 -21.00 5.69 19.23
N TYR A 183 -21.88 5.07 18.45
CA TYR A 183 -23.22 4.72 18.92
C TYR A 183 -23.15 3.70 20.06
N VAL A 184 -22.34 2.66 19.91
CA VAL A 184 -22.15 1.61 20.94
C VAL A 184 -21.50 2.19 22.20
N GLU A 185 -20.46 3.03 22.06
CA GLU A 185 -19.83 3.76 23.19
C GLU A 185 -20.86 4.56 24.01
N GLN A 186 -21.81 5.18 23.33
CA GLN A 186 -22.79 6.10 23.92
C GLN A 186 -24.14 5.44 24.22
N GLN A 187 -24.26 4.12 24.00
CA GLN A 187 -25.51 3.38 24.09
C GLN A 187 -26.25 3.59 25.42
N PRO A 188 -25.60 3.56 26.60
CA PRO A 188 -26.32 3.71 27.87
C PRO A 188 -26.95 5.10 28.02
N ALA A 189 -26.24 6.16 27.61
CA ALA A 189 -26.75 7.53 27.65
C ALA A 189 -27.86 7.76 26.60
N ILE A 190 -27.72 7.18 25.40
CA ILE A 190 -28.74 7.20 24.36
C ILE A 190 -30.02 6.54 24.88
N GLN A 191 -29.93 5.33 25.44
CA GLN A 191 -31.07 4.60 25.97
C GLN A 191 -31.76 5.38 27.10
N ALA A 192 -31.00 5.92 28.07
CA ALA A 192 -31.55 6.73 29.15
C ALA A 192 -32.25 8.01 28.64
N THR A 193 -31.75 8.58 27.54
CA THR A 193 -32.34 9.77 26.91
C THR A 193 -33.65 9.43 26.19
N LEU A 194 -33.66 8.35 25.39
CA LEU A 194 -34.85 7.91 24.66
C LEU A 194 -35.99 7.44 25.59
N LEU A 195 -35.65 6.89 26.77
CA LEU A 195 -36.62 6.48 27.79
C LEU A 195 -37.19 7.66 28.62
N SER A 196 -36.63 8.86 28.49
CA SER A 196 -37.12 10.04 29.21
C SER A 196 -38.54 10.42 28.76
N LYS A 197 -39.35 10.91 29.70
CA LYS A 197 -40.75 11.29 29.45
C LYS A 197 -40.88 12.38 28.39
N ASP A 198 -39.91 13.29 28.33
CA ASP A 198 -39.91 14.45 27.42
C ASP A 198 -39.75 14.05 25.96
N ILE A 199 -39.00 12.97 25.70
CA ILE A 199 -38.73 12.44 24.36
C ILE A 199 -39.79 11.42 23.96
N ARG A 200 -40.12 10.48 24.86
CA ARG A 200 -41.07 9.38 24.60
C ARG A 200 -42.48 9.86 24.23
N LYS A 201 -42.90 11.05 24.69
CA LYS A 201 -44.18 11.66 24.31
C LYS A 201 -44.19 12.24 22.88
N LYS A 202 -43.04 12.64 22.35
CA LYS A 202 -42.92 13.33 21.06
C LYS A 202 -42.60 12.38 19.91
N GLU A 203 -41.91 11.28 20.20
CA GLU A 203 -41.40 10.35 19.19
C GLU A 203 -41.63 8.90 19.64
N THR A 204 -42.82 8.35 19.35
CA THR A 204 -43.19 6.97 19.72
C THR A 204 -42.43 5.90 18.92
N ASP A 205 -41.93 6.27 17.74
CA ASP A 205 -41.29 5.37 16.77
C ASP A 205 -39.76 5.30 16.92
N LEU A 206 -39.20 6.04 17.89
CA LEU A 206 -37.77 6.08 18.19
C LEU A 206 -37.51 5.28 19.46
N GLN A 207 -37.30 3.97 19.28
CA GLN A 207 -36.98 3.06 20.37
C GLN A 207 -35.47 2.80 20.44
N SER A 208 -34.98 2.55 21.65
CA SER A 208 -33.63 2.01 21.84
C SER A 208 -33.49 0.70 21.06
N LEU A 209 -32.30 0.44 20.54
CA LEU A 209 -32.00 -0.84 19.91
C LEU A 209 -32.17 -1.97 20.93
N SER A 210 -32.67 -3.12 20.47
CA SER A 210 -32.70 -4.35 21.27
C SER A 210 -31.29 -4.90 21.46
N ASP A 211 -31.08 -5.69 22.51
CA ASP A 211 -29.78 -6.31 22.81
C ASP A 211 -29.25 -7.14 21.62
N SER A 212 -30.13 -7.85 20.91
CA SER A 212 -29.76 -8.59 19.69
C SER A 212 -29.19 -7.70 18.58
N VAL A 213 -29.69 -6.47 18.43
CA VAL A 213 -29.22 -5.51 17.42
C VAL A 213 -27.92 -4.86 17.89
N LEU A 214 -27.76 -4.64 19.19
CA LEU A 214 -26.51 -4.13 19.78
C LEU A 214 -25.38 -5.16 19.65
N ASN A 215 -25.63 -6.43 19.97
CA ASN A 215 -24.65 -7.51 19.79
C ASN A 215 -24.20 -7.60 18.32
N THR A 216 -25.15 -7.47 17.38
CA THR A 216 -24.80 -7.43 15.95
C THR A 216 -23.94 -6.20 15.61
N ALA A 217 -24.20 -5.04 16.21
CA ALA A 217 -23.40 -3.83 16.01
C ALA A 217 -21.98 -3.97 16.57
N GLU A 218 -21.81 -4.61 17.73
CA GLU A 218 -20.51 -4.93 18.32
C GLU A 218 -19.71 -5.91 17.45
N GLU A 219 -20.36 -6.94 16.90
CA GLU A 219 -19.74 -7.85 15.94
C GLU A 219 -19.30 -7.12 14.65
N ILE A 220 -20.12 -6.19 14.13
CA ILE A 220 -19.74 -5.34 12.99
C ILE A 220 -18.48 -4.54 13.33
N ILE A 221 -18.41 -3.91 14.50
CA ILE A 221 -17.22 -3.16 14.95
C ILE A 221 -16.01 -4.08 14.99
N SER A 222 -16.13 -5.26 15.59
CA SER A 222 -15.02 -6.22 15.72
C SER A 222 -14.42 -6.60 14.36
N ILE A 223 -15.26 -6.94 13.38
CA ILE A 223 -14.81 -7.30 12.02
C ILE A 223 -14.19 -6.09 11.32
N MET A 224 -14.88 -4.95 11.32
CA MET A 224 -14.46 -3.75 10.59
C MET A 224 -13.21 -3.10 11.20
N LYS A 225 -12.96 -3.29 12.51
CA LYS A 225 -11.74 -2.82 13.18
C LYS A 225 -10.48 -3.44 12.59
N SER A 226 -10.53 -4.70 12.17
CA SER A 226 -9.39 -5.36 11.51
C SER A 226 -9.04 -4.69 10.18
N ILE A 227 -10.07 -4.32 9.39
CA ILE A 227 -9.92 -3.58 8.14
C ILE A 227 -9.45 -2.14 8.39
N LYS A 228 -9.96 -1.47 9.43
CA LYS A 228 -9.53 -0.12 9.81
C LYS A 228 -8.06 -0.09 10.19
N THR A 229 -7.64 -1.05 11.00
CA THR A 229 -6.23 -1.21 11.38
C THR A 229 -5.35 -1.51 10.16
N ALA A 230 -5.80 -2.41 9.29
CA ALA A 230 -5.12 -2.71 8.03
C ALA A 230 -4.96 -1.45 7.15
N THR A 231 -6.02 -0.66 7.01
CA THR A 231 -5.99 0.58 6.23
C THR A 231 -4.97 1.56 6.80
N VAL A 232 -4.95 1.78 8.12
CA VAL A 232 -3.99 2.67 8.78
C VAL A 232 -2.54 2.25 8.54
N VAL A 233 -2.24 0.95 8.61
CA VAL A 233 -0.90 0.42 8.33
C VAL A 233 -0.49 0.69 6.89
N MET A 234 -1.42 0.53 5.94
CA MET A 234 -1.16 0.68 4.51
C MET A 234 -1.11 2.14 4.04
N CYS A 235 -1.52 3.09 4.87
CA CYS A 235 -1.38 4.53 4.64
C CYS A 235 0.00 5.08 5.05
N GLY A 236 0.89 4.26 5.63
CA GLY A 236 2.25 4.69 5.99
C GLY A 236 3.13 4.90 4.76
N GLU A 237 3.97 5.95 4.77
CA GLU A 237 4.89 6.30 3.67
C GLU A 237 6.36 5.99 3.95
N GLU A 238 6.75 5.85 5.22
CA GLU A 238 8.15 5.69 5.61
C GLU A 238 8.65 4.24 5.52
N THR A 239 7.75 3.30 5.23
CA THR A 239 8.04 1.87 5.18
C THR A 239 7.44 1.23 3.94
N PRO A 240 8.13 0.23 3.33
CA PRO A 240 7.58 -0.56 2.24
C PRO A 240 6.21 -1.14 2.58
N THR A 241 5.20 -0.82 1.77
CA THR A 241 3.82 -1.29 1.99
C THR A 241 3.51 -2.54 1.18
N ILE A 242 4.18 -2.77 0.05
CA ILE A 242 3.95 -3.93 -0.82
C ILE A 242 4.24 -5.28 -0.13
N SER A 243 5.29 -5.36 0.69
CA SER A 243 5.65 -6.58 1.42
C SER A 243 4.68 -6.91 2.55
N ILE A 244 3.85 -5.94 2.97
CA ILE A 244 2.82 -6.11 3.99
C ILE A 244 1.55 -6.73 3.39
N VAL A 245 1.32 -6.56 2.08
CA VAL A 245 0.07 -6.98 1.42
C VAL A 245 -0.20 -8.47 1.60
N SER A 246 0.76 -9.34 1.29
CA SER A 246 0.56 -10.80 1.40
C SER A 246 0.23 -11.27 2.83
N PRO A 247 1.05 -10.98 3.87
CA PRO A 247 0.74 -11.42 5.23
C PRO A 247 -0.59 -10.82 5.73
N LEU A 248 -0.88 -9.57 5.39
CA LEU A 248 -2.11 -8.90 5.79
C LEU A 248 -3.34 -9.48 5.08
N TYR A 249 -3.23 -9.80 3.79
CA TYR A 249 -4.26 -10.46 3.00
C TYR A 249 -4.66 -11.80 3.63
N HIS A 250 -3.69 -12.68 3.91
CA HIS A 250 -3.95 -13.98 4.55
C HIS A 250 -4.50 -13.82 5.97
N LYS A 251 -4.00 -12.85 6.76
CA LYS A 251 -4.53 -12.56 8.10
C LYS A 251 -6.00 -12.13 8.06
N LEU A 252 -6.38 -11.27 7.11
CA LEU A 252 -7.76 -10.82 6.95
C LEU A 252 -8.68 -11.94 6.46
N LEU A 253 -8.24 -12.76 5.50
CA LEU A 253 -9.00 -13.93 5.04
C LEU A 253 -9.29 -14.92 6.18
N ASN A 254 -8.29 -15.17 7.03
CA ASN A 254 -8.47 -16.01 8.22
C ASN A 254 -9.45 -15.36 9.22
N SER A 255 -9.35 -14.04 9.42
CA SER A 255 -10.31 -13.31 10.27
C SER A 255 -11.75 -13.40 9.77
N PHE A 256 -11.96 -13.38 8.44
CA PHE A 256 -13.29 -13.53 7.85
C PHE A 256 -13.81 -14.97 7.92
N SER A 257 -12.90 -15.95 7.91
CA SER A 257 -13.22 -17.38 7.88
C SER A 257 -13.38 -18.01 9.26
N ASN A 258 -12.78 -17.44 10.31
CA ASN A 258 -12.80 -18.02 11.66
C ASN A 258 -14.25 -18.19 12.17
N PRO A 259 -14.73 -19.43 12.34
CA PRO A 259 -16.04 -19.68 12.88
C PRO A 259 -16.01 -19.31 14.36
N VAL A 260 -16.63 -18.19 14.71
CA VAL A 260 -16.93 -17.90 16.11
C VAL A 260 -18.18 -18.70 16.42
N SER A 261 -18.08 -19.62 17.38
CA SER A 261 -19.25 -20.32 17.92
C SER A 261 -20.26 -19.26 18.34
N GLU A 262 -21.41 -19.21 17.65
CA GLU A 262 -22.51 -18.25 17.86
C GLU A 262 -22.47 -16.90 17.10
N ARG A 263 -21.89 -16.80 15.89
CA ARG A 263 -22.15 -15.62 15.04
C ARG A 263 -23.63 -15.53 14.65
N CYS A 264 -24.18 -14.32 14.65
CA CYS A 264 -25.52 -14.13 14.12
C CYS A 264 -25.52 -14.26 12.58
N ARG A 265 -26.63 -14.74 12.01
CA ARG A 265 -26.75 -14.97 10.55
C ARG A 265 -26.41 -13.74 9.69
N ALA A 266 -26.70 -12.53 10.19
CA ALA A 266 -26.37 -11.30 9.48
C ALA A 266 -24.85 -11.13 9.32
N ILE A 267 -24.09 -11.50 10.35
CA ILE A 267 -22.63 -11.40 10.37
C ILE A 267 -21.98 -12.50 9.53
N GLU A 268 -22.52 -13.72 9.55
CA GLU A 268 -22.06 -14.80 8.65
C GLU A 268 -22.20 -14.42 7.18
N ILE A 269 -23.34 -13.82 6.80
CA ILE A 269 -23.56 -13.33 5.43
C ILE A 269 -22.61 -12.18 5.11
N MET A 270 -22.39 -11.25 6.05
CA MET A 270 -21.43 -10.16 5.92
C MET A 270 -20.02 -10.68 5.66
N THR A 271 -19.49 -11.57 6.51
CA THR A 271 -18.12 -12.07 6.36
C THR A 271 -17.95 -12.95 5.14
N SER A 272 -18.97 -13.73 4.76
CA SER A 272 -18.96 -14.50 3.51
C SER A 272 -18.91 -13.59 2.28
N ALA A 273 -19.70 -12.51 2.26
CA ALA A 273 -19.70 -11.54 1.18
C ALA A 273 -18.36 -10.79 1.07
N MET A 274 -17.79 -10.39 2.21
CA MET A 274 -16.46 -9.75 2.27
C MET A 274 -15.37 -10.69 1.78
N LYS A 275 -15.35 -11.93 2.26
CA LYS A 275 -14.39 -12.96 1.85
C LYS A 275 -14.44 -13.20 0.35
N SER A 276 -15.62 -13.45 -0.21
CA SER A 276 -15.78 -13.73 -1.64
C SER A 276 -15.37 -12.55 -2.53
N ASP A 277 -15.57 -11.30 -2.08
CA ASP A 277 -15.09 -10.11 -2.80
C ASP A 277 -13.56 -10.00 -2.71
N PHE A 278 -13.00 -10.21 -1.53
CA PHE A 278 -11.58 -10.06 -1.25
C PHE A 278 -10.74 -11.13 -1.96
N GLU A 279 -11.17 -12.40 -1.96
CA GLU A 279 -10.46 -13.51 -2.61
C GLU A 279 -10.28 -13.30 -4.12
N LYS A 280 -11.28 -12.72 -4.79
CA LYS A 280 -11.24 -12.55 -6.26
C LYS A 280 -10.17 -11.59 -6.74
N ARG A 281 -9.66 -10.71 -5.88
CA ARG A 281 -8.81 -9.58 -6.29
C ARG A 281 -7.33 -9.94 -6.43
N TYR A 282 -6.84 -10.93 -5.69
CA TYR A 282 -5.45 -11.37 -5.75
C TYR A 282 -5.27 -12.80 -6.26
N SER A 283 -6.37 -13.52 -6.56
CA SER A 283 -6.34 -14.91 -7.03
C SER A 283 -6.10 -15.08 -8.54
N GLY A 284 -5.48 -14.10 -9.23
CA GLY A 284 -5.29 -14.11 -10.69
C GLY A 284 -3.91 -13.64 -11.15
N ASN A 285 -3.54 -14.02 -12.38
CA ASN A 285 -2.40 -13.51 -13.16
C ASN A 285 -1.01 -13.54 -12.49
N GLY A 286 -0.79 -14.45 -11.54
CA GLY A 286 0.53 -14.58 -10.87
C GLY A 286 0.82 -13.51 -9.81
N VAL A 287 -0.14 -12.61 -9.54
CA VAL A 287 0.00 -11.55 -8.53
C VAL A 287 0.23 -12.11 -7.13
N ASP A 288 -0.40 -13.24 -6.79
CA ASP A 288 -0.20 -13.90 -5.49
C ASP A 288 1.27 -14.35 -5.30
N SER A 289 1.84 -15.01 -6.32
CA SER A 289 3.25 -15.42 -6.31
C SER A 289 4.20 -14.21 -6.24
N PHE A 290 3.87 -13.13 -6.95
CA PHE A 290 4.62 -11.87 -6.86
C PHE A 290 4.59 -11.31 -5.44
N LEU A 291 3.42 -11.20 -4.82
CA LEU A 291 3.27 -10.69 -3.46
C LEU A 291 4.00 -11.56 -2.42
N HIS A 292 4.00 -12.89 -2.60
CA HIS A 292 4.75 -13.80 -1.73
C HIS A 292 6.26 -13.59 -1.89
N LYS A 293 6.74 -13.42 -3.12
CA LYS A 293 8.14 -13.13 -3.44
C LYS A 293 8.61 -11.83 -2.79
N VAL A 294 7.82 -10.75 -2.94
CA VAL A 294 8.14 -9.45 -2.31
C VAL A 294 8.11 -9.55 -0.78
N SER A 295 7.18 -10.33 -0.23
CA SER A 295 7.14 -10.58 1.22
C SER A 295 8.29 -11.45 1.71
N ALA A 296 8.80 -12.37 0.87
CA ALA A 296 9.99 -13.16 1.19
C ALA A 296 11.23 -12.27 1.35
N LEU A 297 11.35 -11.23 0.52
CA LEU A 297 12.46 -10.26 0.57
C LEU A 297 12.36 -9.26 1.74
N ASP A 298 11.25 -9.27 2.50
CA ASP A 298 11.13 -8.48 3.72
C ASP A 298 11.63 -9.31 4.92
N PRO A 299 12.68 -8.86 5.65
CA PRO A 299 13.23 -9.61 6.78
C PRO A 299 12.22 -9.87 7.91
N ARG A 300 11.11 -9.12 7.96
CA ARG A 300 9.99 -9.34 8.90
C ARG A 300 9.10 -10.51 8.50
N PHE A 301 8.96 -10.76 7.20
CA PHE A 301 7.96 -11.68 6.62
C PHE A 301 8.55 -12.90 5.90
N LYS A 302 9.89 -12.98 5.76
CA LYS A 302 10.62 -14.08 5.10
C LYS A 302 10.25 -15.51 5.51
N ALA A 303 9.68 -15.70 6.70
CA ALA A 303 9.23 -17.02 7.18
C ALA A 303 7.95 -17.54 6.49
N LEU A 304 7.11 -16.65 5.95
CA LEU A 304 5.87 -16.93 5.23
C LEU A 304 4.99 -18.02 5.88
N PRO A 305 4.58 -17.88 7.17
CA PRO A 305 3.94 -18.95 7.93
C PRO A 305 2.55 -19.37 7.44
N TYR A 306 1.93 -18.56 6.58
CA TYR A 306 0.64 -18.83 5.95
C TYR A 306 0.74 -19.72 4.71
N LEU A 307 1.95 -20.08 4.27
CA LEU A 307 2.20 -20.97 3.15
C LEU A 307 2.68 -22.35 3.63
N SER A 308 2.36 -23.39 2.86
CA SER A 308 2.93 -24.72 3.08
C SER A 308 4.44 -24.74 2.83
N PRO A 309 5.20 -25.68 3.41
CA PRO A 309 6.64 -25.82 3.13
C PRO A 309 6.97 -25.86 1.64
N VAL A 310 6.21 -26.62 0.84
CA VAL A 310 6.39 -26.74 -0.61
C VAL A 310 6.20 -25.40 -1.33
N GLN A 311 5.16 -24.64 -0.94
CA GLN A 311 4.94 -23.30 -1.49
C GLN A 311 6.07 -22.34 -1.12
N ARG A 312 6.57 -22.39 0.12
CA ARG A 312 7.70 -21.55 0.55
C ARG A 312 8.95 -21.83 -0.28
N ASP A 313 9.29 -23.10 -0.49
CA ASP A 313 10.45 -23.46 -1.31
C ASP A 313 10.26 -23.05 -2.77
N PHE A 314 9.05 -23.20 -3.32
CA PHE A 314 8.72 -22.67 -4.64
C PHE A 314 8.95 -21.15 -4.75
N ILE A 315 8.52 -20.36 -3.75
CA ILE A 315 8.74 -18.91 -3.74
C ILE A 315 10.23 -18.56 -3.67
N PHE A 316 11.01 -19.24 -2.83
CA PHE A 316 12.46 -19.01 -2.78
C PHE A 316 13.18 -19.46 -4.05
N ASN A 317 12.67 -20.47 -4.76
CA ASN A 317 13.17 -20.82 -6.10
C ASN A 317 12.90 -19.71 -7.12
N LEU A 318 11.73 -19.03 -7.05
CA LEU A 318 11.47 -17.86 -7.89
C LEU A 318 12.43 -16.69 -7.58
N VAL A 319 12.71 -16.45 -6.29
CA VAL A 319 13.73 -15.47 -5.87
C VAL A 319 15.10 -15.85 -6.42
N PHE A 320 15.49 -17.13 -6.32
CA PHE A 320 16.75 -17.65 -6.86
C PHE A 320 16.87 -17.42 -8.36
N THR A 321 15.86 -17.81 -9.15
CA THR A 321 15.88 -17.64 -10.60
C THR A 321 16.03 -16.18 -11.01
N GLU A 322 15.33 -15.27 -10.33
CA GLU A 322 15.42 -13.85 -10.65
C GLU A 322 16.74 -13.21 -10.19
N ALA A 323 17.23 -13.60 -9.01
CA ALA A 323 18.53 -13.17 -8.51
C ALA A 323 19.66 -13.57 -9.48
N LEU A 324 19.60 -14.81 -9.99
CA LEU A 324 20.56 -15.31 -10.96
C LEU A 324 20.51 -14.53 -12.28
N GLN A 325 19.31 -14.25 -12.80
CA GLN A 325 19.14 -13.44 -14.01
C GLN A 325 19.71 -12.03 -13.84
N GLN A 326 19.42 -11.35 -12.74
CA GLN A 326 19.97 -10.02 -12.46
C GLN A 326 21.49 -10.03 -12.26
N HIS A 327 22.02 -11.10 -11.68
CA HIS A 327 23.45 -11.25 -11.48
C HIS A 327 24.20 -11.48 -12.81
N GLN A 328 23.60 -12.20 -13.75
CA GLN A 328 24.14 -12.41 -15.10
C GLN A 328 24.16 -11.09 -15.91
N ILE A 329 23.05 -10.35 -15.93
CA ILE A 329 22.97 -9.08 -16.68
C ILE A 329 24.01 -8.06 -16.18
N ASN A 330 24.22 -7.98 -14.87
CA ASN A 330 25.18 -7.04 -14.28
C ASN A 330 26.65 -7.45 -14.49
N SER A 331 26.95 -8.72 -14.77
CA SER A 331 28.32 -9.13 -15.14
C SER A 331 28.65 -8.79 -16.58
N ASP A 332 27.69 -8.91 -17.50
CA ASP A 332 27.92 -8.73 -18.94
C ASP A 332 28.04 -7.24 -19.32
N VAL A 333 27.29 -6.35 -18.66
CA VAL A 333 27.38 -4.88 -18.88
C VAL A 333 28.74 -4.29 -18.46
N ASN A 334 29.43 -4.91 -17.50
CA ASN A 334 30.77 -4.48 -17.08
C ASN A 334 31.88 -4.91 -18.07
N ASP A 335 31.61 -5.85 -18.97
CA ASP A 335 32.58 -6.31 -19.98
C ASP A 335 32.46 -5.51 -21.30
N ASP A 336 31.29 -4.95 -21.65
CA ASP A 336 31.05 -4.26 -22.93
C ASP A 336 31.48 -2.77 -22.99
N GLU A 337 31.70 -2.07 -21.86
CA GLU A 337 32.15 -0.66 -21.87
C GLU A 337 33.66 -0.45 -22.10
N LEU A 338 34.42 -1.53 -22.38
CA LEU A 338 35.89 -1.49 -22.55
C LEU A 338 36.42 -2.07 -23.87
N GLU A 339 35.59 -2.23 -24.91
CA GLU A 339 36.08 -2.62 -26.23
C GLU A 339 36.36 -1.42 -27.15
N SER A 340 37.55 -0.81 -26.99
CA SER A 340 38.27 -0.25 -28.14
C SER A 340 39.78 -0.48 -28.04
N GLU A 341 40.24 -1.40 -28.90
CA GLU A 341 41.58 -1.64 -29.44
C GLU A 341 42.80 -1.70 -28.49
N ILE A 342 43.35 -2.92 -28.26
CA ILE A 342 44.74 -3.39 -28.58
C ILE A 342 45.04 -4.72 -27.82
N PRO A 343 45.84 -5.66 -28.38
CA PRO A 343 45.65 -7.11 -28.23
C PRO A 343 46.38 -7.76 -27.05
N THR A 344 45.80 -8.87 -26.60
CA THR A 344 46.36 -10.08 -25.96
C THR A 344 47.71 -9.96 -25.22
N LYS A 345 47.65 -10.25 -23.90
CA LYS A 345 48.71 -10.32 -22.87
C LYS A 345 49.02 -8.99 -22.18
N ILE A 346 48.30 -8.74 -21.07
CA ILE A 346 48.79 -7.90 -19.98
C ILE A 346 48.59 -8.65 -18.66
N THR A 347 49.70 -9.14 -18.14
CA THR A 347 49.99 -9.38 -16.74
C THR A 347 49.41 -8.23 -15.91
N ARG A 348 48.48 -8.52 -14.98
CA ARG A 348 47.95 -7.54 -14.02
C ARG A 348 49.12 -6.93 -13.24
N THR A 349 49.58 -5.76 -13.65
CA THR A 349 50.22 -4.80 -12.75
C THR A 349 49.09 -3.97 -12.16
N MET A 350 48.56 -4.44 -11.03
CA MET A 350 47.73 -3.62 -10.16
C MET A 350 48.65 -2.55 -9.56
N GLN A 351 48.59 -1.33 -10.07
CA GLN A 351 48.88 -0.16 -9.26
C GLN A 351 47.64 0.12 -8.41
N ASP A 352 47.55 -0.59 -7.29
CA ASP A 352 46.70 -0.21 -6.18
C ASP A 352 47.59 -0.25 -4.94
N ASN A 353 47.82 0.93 -4.35
CA ASN A 353 48.64 1.10 -3.14
C ASN A 353 47.91 0.48 -1.94
N ASN A 354 47.95 -0.84 -1.84
CA ASN A 354 47.53 -1.57 -0.65
C ASN A 354 48.67 -2.52 -0.21
N ASP A 355 49.87 -1.96 -0.09
CA ASP A 355 51.01 -2.59 0.57
C ASP A 355 50.75 -2.60 2.09
N CYS A 356 49.92 -3.55 2.52
CA CYS A 356 49.85 -3.89 3.94
C CYS A 356 50.85 -5.03 4.18
N ALA A 357 51.66 -4.90 5.25
CA ALA A 357 52.71 -5.88 5.59
C ALA A 357 52.17 -7.32 5.78
N LEU A 358 50.86 -7.47 5.96
CA LEU A 358 50.20 -8.77 6.02
C LEU A 358 50.07 -9.42 4.63
N ASN A 359 49.80 -8.62 3.58
CA ASN A 359 49.73 -9.10 2.20
C ASN A 359 51.13 -9.52 1.72
N ASP A 360 52.18 -8.80 2.09
CA ASP A 360 53.56 -9.19 1.77
C ASP A 360 54.03 -10.45 2.51
N LEU A 361 53.47 -10.72 3.69
CA LEU A 361 53.88 -11.85 4.52
C LEU A 361 53.12 -13.15 4.18
N LEU A 362 51.87 -13.03 3.73
CA LEU A 362 50.95 -14.15 3.59
C LEU A 362 50.28 -14.24 2.22
N GLY A 363 50.39 -13.23 1.35
CA GLY A 363 49.68 -13.19 0.06
C GLY A 363 49.92 -14.44 -0.78
N ASP A 364 51.18 -14.87 -0.84
CA ASP A 364 51.65 -16.02 -1.61
C ASP A 364 51.04 -17.36 -1.12
N LEU A 365 50.66 -17.44 0.16
CA LEU A 365 50.10 -18.65 0.78
C LEU A 365 48.60 -18.81 0.52
N PHE A 366 47.92 -17.76 0.06
CA PHE A 366 46.46 -17.74 -0.12
C PHE A 366 46.03 -17.41 -1.57
N THR A 367 46.97 -17.28 -2.52
CA THR A 367 46.69 -17.06 -3.95
C THR A 367 46.78 -18.35 -4.77
N ASP A 368 46.17 -19.44 -4.32
CA ASP A 368 45.87 -20.58 -5.20
C ASP A 368 44.43 -20.42 -5.68
N THR A 369 44.25 -19.81 -6.85
CA THR A 369 42.98 -19.84 -7.58
C THR A 369 43.15 -20.78 -8.76
N ASP A 370 42.82 -22.05 -8.53
CA ASP A 370 42.54 -23.01 -9.59
C ASP A 370 41.51 -22.40 -10.57
N MET A 371 41.68 -22.60 -11.88
CA MET A 371 40.70 -22.25 -12.91
C MET A 371 39.43 -23.10 -12.72
N TYR A 372 38.52 -22.63 -11.88
CA TYR A 372 37.20 -23.20 -11.66
C TYR A 372 36.13 -22.56 -12.58
N ASP A 373 35.08 -23.33 -12.82
CA ASP A 373 33.97 -23.02 -13.72
C ASP A 373 33.12 -21.86 -13.15
N THR A 374 33.37 -20.64 -13.64
CA THR A 374 32.74 -19.37 -13.22
C THR A 374 31.21 -19.36 -13.24
N THR A 375 30.56 -20.30 -13.93
CA THR A 375 29.09 -20.41 -13.95
C THR A 375 28.53 -21.08 -12.70
N LYS A 376 29.25 -22.06 -12.16
CA LYS A 376 28.85 -22.82 -10.97
C LYS A 376 29.02 -21.98 -9.70
N ASP A 377 30.07 -21.16 -9.65
CA ASP A 377 30.33 -20.22 -8.56
C ASP A 377 29.22 -19.15 -8.41
N LYS A 378 28.62 -18.70 -9.52
CA LYS A 378 27.52 -17.71 -9.49
C LYS A 378 26.24 -18.31 -8.91
N GLU A 379 25.87 -19.52 -9.32
CA GLU A 379 24.70 -20.22 -8.76
C GLU A 379 24.90 -20.53 -7.28
N ASP A 380 26.10 -20.99 -6.91
CA ASP A 380 26.46 -21.30 -5.52
C ASP A 380 26.43 -20.03 -4.64
N ALA A 381 26.91 -18.88 -5.14
CA ALA A 381 26.84 -17.60 -4.43
C ALA A 381 25.40 -17.15 -4.16
N VAL A 382 24.50 -17.20 -5.16
CA VAL A 382 23.08 -16.84 -4.98
C VAL A 382 22.41 -17.79 -3.98
N ASN A 383 22.70 -19.08 -4.09
CA ASN A 383 22.12 -20.09 -3.21
C ASN A 383 22.59 -19.92 -1.76
N GLU A 384 23.88 -19.68 -1.54
CA GLU A 384 24.45 -19.40 -0.23
C GLU A 384 23.80 -18.17 0.40
N GLU A 385 23.65 -17.10 -0.37
CA GLU A 385 23.02 -15.87 0.07
C GLU A 385 21.56 -16.10 0.54
N ILE A 386 20.77 -16.83 -0.25
CA ILE A 386 19.38 -17.20 0.10
C ILE A 386 19.32 -18.08 1.34
N VAL A 387 20.19 -19.08 1.45
CA VAL A 387 20.23 -19.99 2.60
C VAL A 387 20.57 -19.21 3.88
N ASN A 388 21.55 -18.31 3.82
CA ASN A 388 21.95 -17.47 4.94
C ASN A 388 20.83 -16.50 5.32
N PHE A 389 20.20 -15.86 4.34
CA PHE A 389 19.07 -14.95 4.56
C PHE A 389 17.88 -15.66 5.22
N ARG A 390 17.56 -16.89 4.80
CA ARG A 390 16.48 -17.72 5.38
C ARG A 390 16.76 -18.12 6.84
N LYS A 391 18.04 -18.36 7.19
CA LYS A 391 18.46 -18.75 8.54
C LYS A 391 18.61 -17.57 9.51
N ASP A 392 18.87 -16.38 8.99
CA ASP A 392 19.07 -15.20 9.83
C ASP A 392 17.80 -14.85 10.63
N ILE A 393 17.97 -14.12 11.73
CA ILE A 393 16.91 -13.77 12.67
C ILE A 393 15.86 -12.89 11.97
N VAL A 394 14.58 -13.19 12.22
CA VAL A 394 13.46 -12.34 11.78
C VAL A 394 13.44 -11.09 12.64
N ILE A 395 13.45 -9.91 12.01
CA ILE A 395 13.45 -8.64 12.73
C ILE A 395 12.05 -8.32 13.31
N PRO A 396 11.96 -7.47 14.36
CA PRO A 396 10.68 -7.07 14.94
C PRO A 396 9.75 -6.36 13.93
N MET A 397 8.43 -6.50 14.12
CA MET A 397 7.42 -5.87 13.25
C MET A 397 7.48 -4.33 13.25
N SER A 398 8.02 -3.72 14.32
CA SER A 398 8.21 -2.28 14.44
C SER A 398 9.52 -1.77 13.81
N ALA A 399 10.41 -2.67 13.36
CA ALA A 399 11.66 -2.29 12.73
C ALA A 399 11.44 -1.92 11.25
N ASN A 400 12.30 -1.05 10.71
CA ASN A 400 12.28 -0.68 9.29
C ASN A 400 13.07 -1.71 8.46
N PRO A 401 12.45 -2.42 7.50
CA PRO A 401 13.16 -3.39 6.68
C PRO A 401 14.21 -2.75 5.76
N LEU A 402 14.03 -1.51 5.33
CA LEU A 402 14.99 -0.80 4.48
C LEU A 402 16.28 -0.48 5.23
N GLU A 403 16.18 -0.08 6.50
CA GLU A 403 17.37 0.15 7.34
C GLU A 403 18.14 -1.14 7.60
N TRP A 404 17.44 -2.28 7.71
CA TRP A 404 18.09 -3.59 7.83
C TRP A 404 18.85 -3.93 6.56
N TRP A 405 18.22 -3.77 5.39
CA TRP A 405 18.87 -4.00 4.12
C TRP A 405 20.07 -3.07 3.90
N ARG A 406 19.98 -1.80 4.31
CA ARG A 406 21.12 -0.87 4.29
C ARG A 406 22.32 -1.39 5.09
N LYS A 407 22.08 -1.92 6.29
CA LYS A 407 23.14 -2.45 7.17
C LYS A 407 23.70 -3.78 6.68
N ASN A 408 22.87 -4.58 6.03
CA ASN A 408 23.21 -5.96 5.64
C ASN A 408 23.49 -6.10 4.13
N ASN A 409 23.49 -5.01 3.36
CA ASN A 409 23.76 -5.02 1.92
C ASN A 409 25.09 -5.69 1.57
N ALA A 410 26.14 -5.46 2.36
CA ALA A 410 27.44 -6.10 2.15
C ALA A 410 27.42 -7.63 2.36
N ASN A 411 26.51 -8.14 3.21
CA ASN A 411 26.35 -9.57 3.45
C ASN A 411 25.42 -10.24 2.43
N TYR A 412 24.58 -9.44 1.78
CA TYR A 412 23.56 -9.90 0.85
C TYR A 412 23.55 -9.02 -0.42
N PRO A 413 24.64 -8.99 -1.21
CA PRO A 413 24.80 -8.05 -2.32
C PRO A 413 23.89 -8.34 -3.52
N ILE A 414 23.36 -9.55 -3.67
CA ILE A 414 22.50 -9.93 -4.79
C ILE A 414 21.02 -9.71 -4.41
N LEU A 415 20.60 -10.22 -3.25
CA LEU A 415 19.24 -10.08 -2.74
C LEU A 415 18.92 -8.63 -2.36
N SER A 416 19.90 -7.84 -1.95
CA SER A 416 19.68 -6.41 -1.69
C SER A 416 19.24 -5.67 -2.95
N LYS A 417 19.75 -6.02 -4.14
CA LYS A 417 19.30 -5.44 -5.41
C LYS A 417 17.83 -5.78 -5.70
N LEU A 418 17.43 -7.03 -5.49
CA LEU A 418 16.02 -7.44 -5.60
C LEU A 418 15.14 -6.74 -4.56
N ALA A 419 15.62 -6.61 -3.32
CA ALA A 419 14.91 -5.88 -2.28
C ALA A 419 14.74 -4.40 -2.67
N MET A 420 15.76 -3.77 -3.26
CA MET A 420 15.71 -2.40 -3.74
C MET A 420 14.71 -2.24 -4.91
N LYS A 421 14.68 -3.21 -5.82
CA LYS A 421 13.73 -3.27 -6.93
C LYS A 421 12.27 -3.31 -6.46
N TYR A 422 11.97 -4.13 -5.44
CA TYR A 422 10.60 -4.42 -5.05
C TYR A 422 10.07 -3.63 -3.86
N LEU A 423 10.89 -3.36 -2.84
CA LEU A 423 10.44 -2.68 -1.62
C LEU A 423 10.16 -1.18 -1.82
N SER A 424 10.49 -0.63 -2.99
CA SER A 424 10.08 0.72 -3.41
C SER A 424 8.58 0.81 -3.79
N ILE A 425 7.94 -0.33 -4.07
CA ILE A 425 6.56 -0.37 -4.55
C ILE A 425 5.60 0.01 -3.42
N HIS A 426 4.75 0.99 -3.71
CA HIS A 426 3.63 1.34 -2.84
C HIS A 426 2.41 0.50 -3.19
N ALA A 427 1.84 -0.19 -2.20
CA ALA A 427 0.65 -1.01 -2.40
C ALA A 427 -0.66 -0.22 -2.44
N THR A 428 -0.61 1.10 -2.27
CA THR A 428 -1.79 1.96 -2.27
C THR A 428 -1.56 3.18 -3.13
N SER A 429 -2.62 3.65 -3.77
CA SER A 429 -2.66 4.97 -4.42
C SER A 429 -2.95 6.10 -3.43
N VAL A 430 -2.97 5.83 -2.12
CA VAL A 430 -3.27 6.80 -1.05
C VAL A 430 -2.31 8.00 -0.99
N PRO A 431 -1.02 7.91 -1.38
CA PRO A 431 -0.20 9.10 -1.57
C PRO A 431 -0.90 10.13 -2.47
N SER A 432 -1.54 9.69 -3.56
CA SER A 432 -2.40 10.51 -4.43
C SER A 432 -3.66 11.03 -3.69
N GLU A 433 -4.27 10.28 -2.77
CA GLU A 433 -5.41 10.78 -1.97
C GLU A 433 -5.07 12.00 -1.09
N ARG A 434 -3.84 12.09 -0.55
CA ARG A 434 -3.37 13.29 0.14
C ARG A 434 -3.09 14.44 -0.82
N VAL A 435 -2.63 14.12 -2.02
CA VAL A 435 -2.60 15.09 -3.13
C VAL A 435 -3.99 15.64 -3.36
N PHE A 436 -5.05 14.84 -3.26
CA PHE A 436 -6.43 15.30 -3.43
C PHE A 436 -6.94 16.17 -2.30
N SER A 437 -6.60 15.86 -1.04
CA SER A 437 -6.92 16.78 0.08
C SER A 437 -6.21 18.12 -0.11
N THR A 438 -4.92 18.06 -0.48
CA THR A 438 -4.12 19.24 -0.78
C THR A 438 -4.64 20.03 -1.98
N ALA A 439 -5.04 19.33 -3.04
CA ALA A 439 -5.63 19.92 -4.23
C ALA A 439 -7.01 20.51 -3.94
N GLY A 440 -7.79 19.90 -3.05
CA GLY A 440 -9.07 20.41 -2.57
C GLY A 440 -8.94 21.71 -1.77
N ASP A 441 -7.83 21.90 -1.04
CA ASP A 441 -7.50 23.17 -0.39
C ASP A 441 -7.08 24.23 -1.40
N ILE A 442 -6.33 23.85 -2.43
CA ILE A 442 -5.85 24.75 -3.49
C ILE A 442 -7.02 25.19 -4.40
N LEU A 443 -7.80 24.23 -4.91
CA LEU A 443 -9.06 24.38 -5.65
C LEU A 443 -10.25 24.48 -4.69
N SER A 444 -10.21 25.48 -3.81
CA SER A 444 -11.36 25.82 -2.97
C SER A 444 -12.50 26.43 -3.82
N ALA A 445 -13.71 26.52 -3.25
CA ALA A 445 -14.85 27.16 -3.90
C ALA A 445 -14.60 28.63 -4.27
N GLN A 446 -13.65 29.29 -3.60
CA GLN A 446 -13.24 30.68 -3.85
C GLN A 446 -12.10 30.78 -4.89
N ARG A 447 -11.46 29.67 -5.27
CA ARG A 447 -10.31 29.60 -6.20
C ARG A 447 -10.57 28.59 -7.33
N SER A 448 -11.80 28.56 -7.84
CA SER A 448 -12.24 27.62 -8.87
C SER A 448 -11.71 27.87 -10.28
N THR A 449 -11.03 29.00 -10.53
CA THR A 449 -10.58 29.43 -11.86
C THR A 449 -9.09 29.18 -12.13
N ILE A 450 -8.39 28.45 -11.24
CA ILE A 450 -6.98 28.10 -11.43
C ILE A 450 -6.85 27.19 -12.66
N LYS A 451 -6.01 27.58 -13.62
CA LYS A 451 -5.77 26.76 -14.82
C LYS A 451 -5.05 25.45 -14.46
N PRO A 452 -5.35 24.31 -15.12
CA PRO A 452 -4.73 23.00 -14.82
C PRO A 452 -3.20 23.02 -14.73
N LYS A 453 -2.52 23.73 -15.64
CA LYS A 453 -1.06 23.90 -15.61
C LYS A 453 -0.54 24.49 -14.28
N HIS A 454 -1.25 25.46 -13.71
CA HIS A 454 -0.87 26.07 -12.43
C HIS A 454 -1.22 25.17 -11.25
N LEU A 455 -2.31 24.41 -11.34
CA LEU A 455 -2.65 23.41 -10.33
C LEU A 455 -1.56 22.34 -10.24
N ASN A 456 -1.13 21.79 -11.37
CA ASN A 456 -0.02 20.84 -11.44
C ASN A 456 1.24 21.40 -10.75
N ALA A 457 1.63 22.63 -11.09
CA ALA A 457 2.80 23.27 -10.50
C ALA A 457 2.67 23.50 -8.99
N LEU A 458 1.48 23.89 -8.50
CA LEU A 458 1.24 24.12 -7.07
C LEU A 458 1.25 22.82 -6.27
N ILE A 459 0.63 21.77 -6.80
CA ILE A 459 0.64 20.43 -6.19
C ILE A 459 2.06 19.90 -6.12
N PHE A 460 2.78 19.94 -7.24
CA PHE A 460 4.17 19.53 -7.34
C PHE A 460 5.05 20.24 -6.30
N LEU A 461 4.97 21.58 -6.25
CA LEU A 461 5.78 22.36 -5.32
C LEU A 461 5.42 22.13 -3.85
N LYS A 462 4.13 21.96 -3.53
CA LYS A 462 3.68 21.74 -2.15
C LYS A 462 4.10 20.37 -1.61
N ILE A 463 4.20 19.36 -2.48
CA ILE A 463 4.65 18.02 -2.10
C ILE A 463 6.17 17.91 -2.15
N PHE A 464 6.83 18.68 -3.02
CA PHE A 464 8.30 18.66 -3.13
C PHE A 464 9.00 19.44 -2.00
N LEU A 465 8.36 20.47 -1.45
CA LEU A 465 8.95 21.35 -0.41
C LEU A 465 8.60 20.95 1.03
N VAL A 466 7.76 19.93 1.22
CA VAL A 466 7.36 19.36 2.52
C VAL A 466 7.98 17.99 2.63
#